data_AF-A0A833HNM9-F1
#
_entry.id   AF-A0A833HNM9-F1
#
_cell.length_a   1.000
_cell.length_b   1.000
_cell.length_c   1.000
_cell.angle_alpha   90.00
_cell.angle_beta   90.00
_cell.angle_gamma   90.00
#
_symmetry.space_group_name_H-M   'P 1'
#
loop_
_entity.id
_entity.type
_entity.pdbx_description
1 polymer ?
#
loop_
_entity_poly.entity_id
_entity_poly.type
_entity_poly.pdbx_seq_one_letter_code
_entity_poly.pdbx_strand_id
1 'polypeptide(L)'
;MVDESEYMVNEFFILRPFRGRGIGEEAITKIFNEFRGRWMLFTTLSDSNKKTISFWRKTLKGYTNGRYAEEDKELPHFGLSKVFNFNNKFK
;
A
#
# COMPACT_ATOMS: atom_id res chain seq x y z
N MET A 1 -2.65 14.29 10.65
CA MET A 1 -3.01 13.21 9.72
C MET A 1 -2.86 13.76 8.32
N VAL A 2 -2.19 13.05 7.40
CA VAL A 2 -1.80 13.59 6.08
C VAL A 2 -2.95 13.48 5.04
N ASP A 3 -4.09 12.90 5.45
CA ASP A 3 -5.33 12.74 4.68
C ASP A 3 -6.49 12.27 5.60
N GLU A 4 -7.74 12.19 5.09
CA GLU A 4 -8.98 11.69 5.70
C GLU A 4 -9.03 10.15 5.86
N SER A 5 -7.91 9.46 5.63
CA SER A 5 -7.79 8.00 5.71
C SER A 5 -7.92 7.47 7.15
N GLU A 6 -8.61 6.35 7.32
CA GLU A 6 -8.88 5.70 8.61
C GLU A 6 -7.78 4.73 9.02
N TYR A 7 -7.13 4.11 8.02
CA TYR A 7 -6.09 3.10 8.23
C TYR A 7 -4.84 3.39 7.41
N MET A 8 -3.69 2.99 7.94
CA MET A 8 -2.42 2.98 7.24
C MET A 8 -1.60 1.75 7.62
N VAL A 9 -0.62 1.43 6.79
CA VAL A 9 0.40 0.42 7.09
C VAL A 9 1.69 1.16 7.42
N ASN A 10 2.12 1.10 8.68
CA ASN A 10 3.34 1.77 9.10
C ASN A 10 4.59 1.04 8.58
N GLU A 11 4.67 -0.27 8.81
CA GLU A 11 5.78 -1.11 8.35
C GLU A 11 5.25 -2.42 7.76
N PHE A 12 5.85 -2.83 6.65
CA PHE A 12 5.52 -4.10 6.00
C PHE A 12 6.74 -4.68 5.30
N PHE A 13 7.15 -5.88 5.71
CA PHE A 13 8.28 -6.56 5.09
C PHE A 13 8.08 -8.06 5.07
N ILE A 14 8.62 -8.68 4.02
CA ILE A 14 8.73 -10.13 3.89
C ILE A 14 10.22 -10.48 3.96
N LEU A 15 10.57 -11.49 4.76
CA LEU A 15 11.94 -11.97 4.84
C LEU A 15 12.40 -12.48 3.46
N ARG A 16 13.68 -12.24 3.13
CA ARG A 16 14.23 -12.50 1.79
C ARG A 16 13.90 -13.91 1.24
N PRO A 17 14.00 -15.01 2.01
CA PRO A 17 13.70 -16.36 1.51
C PRO A 17 12.24 -16.58 1.06
N PHE A 18 11.30 -15.75 1.55
CA PHE A 18 9.86 -15.90 1.31
C PHE A 18 9.31 -14.90 0.27
N ARG A 19 10.16 -14.07 -0.33
CA ARG A 19 9.74 -13.10 -1.36
C ARG A 19 9.44 -13.80 -2.70
N GLY A 20 8.58 -13.18 -3.51
CA GLY A 20 8.25 -13.66 -4.85
C GLY A 20 7.28 -14.85 -4.91
N ARG A 21 6.74 -15.28 -3.76
CA ARG A 21 5.85 -16.46 -3.65
C ARG A 21 4.37 -16.10 -3.40
N GLY A 22 3.98 -14.84 -3.60
CA GLY A 22 2.62 -14.36 -3.32
C GLY A 22 2.27 -14.14 -1.84
N ILE A 23 3.10 -14.60 -0.90
CA ILE A 23 2.85 -14.53 0.56
C ILE A 23 2.51 -13.11 1.05
N GLY A 24 3.24 -12.09 0.59
CA GLY A 24 2.97 -10.70 0.99
C GLY A 24 1.62 -10.18 0.50
N GLU A 25 1.21 -10.59 -0.70
CA GLU A 25 -0.08 -10.20 -1.28
C GLU A 25 -1.24 -10.86 -0.53
N GLU A 26 -1.07 -12.14 -0.16
CA GLU A 26 -2.05 -12.87 0.66
C GLU A 26 -2.18 -12.24 2.06
N ALA A 27 -1.06 -11.98 2.73
CA ALA A 27 -1.02 -11.43 4.08
C ALA A 27 -1.70 -10.06 4.15
N ILE A 28 -1.36 -9.15 3.24
CA ILE A 28 -1.94 -7.81 3.26
C ILE A 28 -3.41 -7.79 2.83
N THR A 29 -3.81 -8.70 1.93
CA THR A 29 -5.21 -8.88 1.56
C THR A 29 -6.06 -9.31 2.74
N LYS A 30 -5.55 -10.20 3.60
CA LYS A 30 -6.24 -10.60 4.84
C LYS A 30 -6.44 -9.40 5.77
N ILE A 31 -5.41 -8.58 5.98
CA ILE A 31 -5.49 -7.34 6.78
C ILE A 31 -6.54 -6.38 6.20
N PHE A 32 -6.52 -6.13 4.89
CA PHE A 32 -7.52 -5.26 4.26
C PHE A 32 -8.95 -5.82 4.38
N ASN A 33 -9.13 -7.15 4.40
CA ASN A 33 -10.44 -7.76 4.56
C ASN A 33 -10.95 -7.67 6.01
N GLU A 34 -10.04 -7.70 6.98
CA GLU A 34 -10.33 -7.57 8.41
C GLU A 34 -10.69 -6.13 8.78
N PHE A 35 -9.96 -5.13 8.25
CA PHE A 35 -10.17 -3.72 8.55
C PHE A 35 -10.76 -2.96 7.35
N ARG A 36 -12.07 -2.70 7.43
CA ARG A 36 -12.86 -2.03 6.40
C ARG A 36 -12.93 -0.51 6.63
N GLY A 37 -12.51 0.28 5.64
CA GLY A 37 -12.51 1.75 5.67
C GLY A 37 -11.70 2.39 4.54
N ARG A 38 -11.33 3.66 4.73
CA ARG A 38 -10.41 4.42 3.88
C ARG A 38 -8.96 4.12 4.26
N TRP A 39 -8.14 3.78 3.28
CA TRP A 39 -6.76 3.40 3.45
C TRP A 39 -5.82 4.35 2.72
N MET A 40 -4.71 4.68 3.38
CA MET A 40 -3.55 5.32 2.76
C MET A 40 -2.31 4.44 2.98
N LEU A 41 -1.61 4.14 1.88
CA LEU A 41 -0.32 3.46 1.87
C LEU A 41 0.71 4.39 1.24
N PHE A 42 1.96 4.32 1.67
CA PHE A 42 3.02 5.08 1.01
C PHE A 42 4.37 4.39 1.07
N THR A 43 5.28 4.84 0.21
CA THR A 43 6.70 4.50 0.25
C THR A 43 7.50 5.67 -0.32
N THR A 44 8.70 5.93 0.20
CA THR A 44 9.56 7.00 -0.35
C THR A 44 9.90 6.73 -1.81
N LEU A 45 9.90 7.79 -2.63
CA LEU A 45 10.25 7.72 -4.04
C LEU A 45 11.77 7.65 -4.19
N SER A 46 12.28 6.43 -4.35
CA SER A 46 13.69 6.18 -4.61
C SER A 46 13.88 4.94 -5.48
N ASP A 47 15.04 4.84 -6.12
CA ASP A 47 15.39 3.68 -6.95
C ASP A 47 15.36 2.36 -6.17
N SER A 48 15.69 2.39 -4.87
CA SER A 48 15.63 1.22 -4.00
C SER A 48 14.20 0.71 -3.76
N ASN A 49 13.20 1.59 -3.89
CA ASN A 49 11.79 1.30 -3.60
C ASN A 49 10.95 0.99 -4.83
N LYS A 50 11.54 0.92 -6.03
CA LYS A 50 10.84 0.49 -7.26
C LYS A 50 10.07 -0.82 -7.07
N LYS A 51 10.69 -1.79 -6.39
CA LYS A 51 10.05 -3.10 -6.08
C LYS A 51 8.84 -2.94 -5.16
N THR A 52 8.90 -2.05 -4.16
CA THR A 52 7.80 -1.75 -3.24
C THR A 52 6.64 -1.08 -3.97
N ILE A 53 6.93 -0.12 -4.85
CA ILE A 53 5.92 0.54 -5.70
C ILE A 53 5.23 -0.48 -6.62
N SER A 54 6.00 -1.33 -7.30
CA SER A 54 5.44 -2.41 -8.15
C SER A 54 4.60 -3.40 -7.35
N PHE A 55 5.01 -3.73 -6.12
CA PHE A 55 4.24 -4.57 -5.21
C PHE A 55 2.87 -3.95 -4.90
N TRP A 56 2.83 -2.68 -4.48
CA TRP A 56 1.58 -2.01 -4.16
C TRP A 56 0.65 -1.86 -5.38
N ARG A 57 1.19 -1.50 -6.55
CA ARG A 57 0.41 -1.45 -7.79
C ARG A 57 -0.25 -2.79 -8.12
N LYS A 58 0.50 -3.90 -8.04
CA LYS A 58 -0.04 -5.24 -8.32
C LYS A 58 -1.14 -5.61 -7.30
N THR A 59 -0.82 -5.51 -6.01
CA THR A 59 -1.72 -5.86 -4.92
C THR A 59 -3.01 -5.06 -4.97
N LEU A 60 -2.93 -3.73 -5.11
CA LEU A 60 -4.11 -2.87 -5.13
C LEU A 60 -4.92 -3.06 -6.40
N LYS A 61 -4.28 -3.22 -7.56
CA LYS A 61 -4.99 -3.53 -8.81
C LYS A 61 -5.85 -4.78 -8.66
N GLY A 62 -5.31 -5.85 -8.06
CA GLY A 62 -6.07 -7.08 -7.79
C GLY A 62 -7.11 -6.92 -6.69
N TYR A 63 -6.75 -6.29 -5.57
CA TYR A 63 -7.63 -6.17 -4.41
C TYR A 63 -8.82 -5.23 -4.65
N THR A 64 -8.63 -4.11 -5.33
CA THR A 64 -9.68 -3.09 -5.51
C THR A 64 -10.35 -3.16 -6.88
N ASN A 65 -10.01 -4.15 -7.71
CA ASN A 65 -10.34 -4.20 -9.14
C ASN A 65 -9.91 -2.90 -9.86
N GLY A 66 -8.70 -2.41 -9.56
CA GLY A 66 -8.14 -1.19 -10.12
C GLY A 66 -8.70 0.12 -9.55
N ARG A 67 -9.62 0.07 -8.58
CA ARG A 67 -10.21 1.26 -7.94
C ARG A 67 -9.34 1.75 -6.77
N TYR A 68 -8.19 2.31 -7.10
CA TYR A 68 -7.31 3.01 -6.16
C TYR A 68 -6.72 4.25 -6.84
N ALA A 69 -6.40 5.28 -6.05
CA ALA A 69 -5.67 6.45 -6.52
C ALA A 69 -4.18 6.29 -6.22
N GLU A 70 -3.35 6.83 -7.11
CA GLU A 70 -1.88 6.83 -7.00
C GLU A 70 -1.38 8.25 -7.28
N GLU A 71 -0.57 8.81 -6.39
CA GLU A 71 0.02 10.15 -6.56
C GLU A 71 1.45 10.22 -5.98
N ASP A 72 2.23 11.20 -6.44
CA ASP A 72 3.50 11.58 -5.81
C ASP A 72 3.27 12.78 -4.93
N LYS A 73 3.65 12.69 -3.65
CA LYS A 73 3.35 13.69 -2.63
C LYS A 73 4.53 13.86 -1.67
N GLU A 74 4.83 15.10 -1.30
CA GLU A 74 5.76 15.41 -0.22
C GLU A 74 5.08 15.09 1.12
N LEU A 75 5.56 14.06 1.84
CA LEU A 75 5.02 13.69 3.14
C LEU A 75 5.92 14.25 4.25
N PRO A 76 5.35 14.86 5.32
CA PRO A 76 6.12 15.31 6.47
C PRO A 76 6.99 14.19 7.03
N HIS A 77 8.27 14.47 7.27
CA HIS A 77 9.27 13.52 7.78
C HIS A 77 9.69 12.38 6.85
N PHE A 78 8.96 12.10 5.76
CA PHE A 78 9.29 11.04 4.80
C PHE A 78 9.80 11.57 3.45
N GLY A 79 9.56 12.86 3.16
CA GLY A 79 9.92 13.49 1.89
C GLY A 79 9.05 13.01 0.74
N LEU A 80 9.53 13.22 -0.48
CA LEU A 80 8.84 12.80 -1.70
C LEU A 80 8.52 11.30 -1.69
N SER A 81 7.23 10.98 -1.75
CA SER A 81 6.71 9.64 -1.56
C SER A 81 5.66 9.29 -2.61
N LYS A 82 5.59 8.01 -2.94
CA LYS A 82 4.49 7.44 -3.71
C LYS A 82 3.38 7.10 -2.73
N VAL A 83 2.20 7.68 -2.92
CA VAL A 83 1.02 7.49 -2.08
C VAL A 83 -0.05 6.73 -2.86
N PHE A 84 -0.70 5.78 -2.18
CA PHE A 84 -1.81 5.01 -2.70
C PHE A 84 -3.02 5.13 -1.76
N ASN A 85 -4.17 5.50 -2.30
CA ASN A 85 -5.41 5.63 -1.54
C ASN A 85 -6.50 4.72 -2.10
N PHE A 86 -7.26 4.06 -1.23
CA PHE A 86 -8.43 3.30 -1.63
C PHE A 86 -9.46 3.21 -0.50
N ASN A 87 -10.70 2.86 -0.86
CA ASN A 87 -11.78 2.64 0.09
C ASN A 87 -12.33 1.23 -0.10
N ASN A 88 -12.31 0.43 0.97
CA ASN A 88 -12.80 -0.94 0.96
C ASN A 88 -14.00 -1.16 1.89
N LYS A 89 -14.66 -0.08 2.35
CA LYS A 89 -15.77 -0.09 3.30
C LYS A 89 -16.99 -0.92 2.85
N PHE A 90 -17.22 -1.01 1.55
CA PHE A 90 -18.37 -1.71 0.94
C PHE A 90 -17.96 -2.83 -0.02
N LYS A 91 -16.74 -3.33 0.12
CA LYS A 91 -16.27 -4.46 -0.69
C LYS A 91 -16.95 -5.76 -0.27
#